data_AF-A0A9P6FK69-F1
#
_entry.id   AF-A0A9P6FK69-F1
#
_cell.length_a   1.000
_cell.length_b   1.000
_cell.length_c   1.000
_cell.angle_alpha   90.00
_cell.angle_beta   90.00
_cell.angle_gamma   90.00
#
_symmetry.space_group_name_H-M   'P 1'
#
loop_
_entity.id
_entity.type
_entity.pdbx_description
1 polymer ?
#
loop_
_entity_poly.entity_id
_entity_poly.type
_entity_poly.pdbx_seq_one_letter_code
_entity_poly.pdbx_strand_id
1 'polypeptide(L)'
;PLKDSKFRISKSRYDSIDSYISNDPNNKPAYNDIPLVYDEDIYKNLSENGIDDLLARHISHLFIRDPLVIFHELLNIDDNESTDHFENLQSTNWQTMRFKPPPSKTSPIGWRVEFRSMEIQLTDFENAAFAIFIVLVTRAVLSFGTNFYIPISKVDENMKVAHHRNAVLNEKFYFRKSIFPQSRPGTPASGTPSGSPRPTPASLPRTAAANASADCSDEYELMTIDEIINGNPSKGFPGMLGLVNNYLNTLNIDIETRCEISKYLELIKKRANGTLMTAASWMRHFIHNHPEYKQDSVVSESINFDMVKTIEKINKGEISAPELLGNFTV
;
A
#
# COMPACT_ATOMS: atom_id res chain seq x y z
N PRO A 1 -7.46 -30.02 -5.44
CA PRO A 1 -7.91 -29.12 -6.52
C PRO A 1 -9.26 -29.57 -7.08
N LEU A 2 -10.17 -28.64 -7.38
CA LEU A 2 -11.43 -28.97 -8.07
C LEU A 2 -11.10 -29.61 -9.43
N LYS A 3 -11.78 -30.71 -9.77
CA LYS A 3 -11.57 -31.45 -11.03
C LYS A 3 -12.16 -30.71 -12.22
N ASP A 4 -13.29 -30.05 -11.99
CA ASP A 4 -14.01 -29.22 -12.96
C ASP A 4 -14.20 -27.83 -12.34
N SER A 5 -13.62 -26.81 -12.96
CA SER A 5 -13.76 -25.41 -12.55
C SER A 5 -13.79 -24.53 -13.79
N LYS A 6 -14.68 -23.52 -13.80
CA LYS A 6 -14.73 -22.51 -14.88
C LYS A 6 -13.38 -21.78 -15.03
N PHE A 7 -12.67 -21.62 -13.91
CA PHE A 7 -11.41 -20.87 -13.84
C PHE A 7 -10.30 -21.66 -13.17
N ARG A 8 -9.07 -21.49 -13.65
CA ARG A 8 -7.85 -21.88 -12.92
C ARG A 8 -7.28 -20.65 -12.24
N ILE A 9 -7.47 -20.56 -10.93
CA ILE A 9 -7.13 -19.36 -10.16
C ILE A 9 -5.79 -19.54 -9.44
N SER A 10 -4.85 -18.64 -9.67
CA SER A 10 -3.46 -18.74 -9.19
C SER A 10 -3.26 -18.22 -7.76
N LYS A 11 -4.07 -17.24 -7.34
CA LYS A 11 -3.96 -16.57 -6.04
C LYS A 11 -5.18 -16.85 -5.17
N SER A 12 -4.98 -16.79 -3.86
CA SER A 12 -6.10 -16.84 -2.91
C SER A 12 -7.01 -15.61 -3.13
N ARG A 13 -8.25 -15.65 -2.65
CA ARG A 13 -9.07 -14.43 -2.55
C ARG A 13 -8.54 -13.47 -1.48
N TYR A 14 -7.67 -13.95 -0.59
CA TYR A 14 -6.88 -13.16 0.34
C TYR A 14 -5.42 -13.19 -0.11
N ASP A 15 -4.94 -12.14 -0.78
CA ASP A 15 -3.60 -12.09 -1.38
C ASP A 15 -3.17 -10.63 -1.71
N SER A 16 -2.05 -10.42 -2.39
CA SER A 16 -1.71 -9.12 -2.98
C SER A 16 -2.66 -8.72 -4.12
N ILE A 17 -2.70 -7.42 -4.48
CA ILE A 17 -3.43 -6.94 -5.66
C ILE A 17 -3.00 -7.69 -6.94
N ASP A 18 -3.92 -7.80 -7.90
CA ASP A 18 -3.69 -8.55 -9.15
C ASP A 18 -3.45 -7.66 -10.37
N SER A 19 -3.82 -6.38 -10.31
CA SER A 19 -3.70 -5.45 -11.45
C SER A 19 -3.76 -3.99 -11.03
N TYR A 20 -3.08 -3.12 -11.76
CA TYR A 20 -3.33 -1.68 -11.77
C TYR A 20 -4.57 -1.34 -12.60
N ILE A 21 -5.38 -0.41 -12.10
CA ILE A 21 -6.72 -0.09 -12.64
C ILE A 21 -6.85 1.32 -13.23
N SER A 22 -5.79 2.14 -13.16
CA SER A 22 -5.85 3.55 -13.59
C SER A 22 -5.52 3.70 -15.08
N ASN A 23 -6.26 4.58 -15.77
CA ASN A 23 -5.94 5.01 -17.14
C ASN A 23 -4.88 6.13 -17.20
N ASP A 24 -4.18 6.40 -16.09
CA ASP A 24 -3.10 7.37 -16.05
C ASP A 24 -2.00 7.02 -17.08
N PRO A 25 -1.47 7.97 -17.87
CA PRO A 25 -0.44 7.70 -18.87
C PRO A 25 0.85 7.08 -18.31
N ASN A 26 1.12 7.26 -17.02
CA ASN A 26 2.24 6.61 -16.35
C ASN A 26 1.99 5.11 -16.17
N ASN A 27 0.75 4.62 -16.13
CA ASN A 27 0.42 3.20 -16.05
C ASN A 27 0.63 2.52 -17.41
N LYS A 28 1.85 2.06 -17.67
CA LYS A 28 2.18 1.35 -18.90
C LYS A 28 1.57 -0.06 -18.89
N PRO A 29 1.10 -0.59 -20.03
CA PRO A 29 0.61 -1.97 -20.13
C PRO A 29 1.61 -3.00 -19.58
N ALA A 30 2.91 -2.74 -19.73
CA ALA A 30 3.99 -3.59 -19.23
C ALA A 30 4.03 -3.77 -17.70
N TYR A 31 3.26 -3.00 -16.92
CA TYR A 31 3.19 -3.21 -15.47
C TYR A 31 2.11 -4.21 -15.05
N ASN A 32 1.07 -4.41 -15.85
CA ASN A 32 0.13 -5.51 -15.68
C ASN A 32 0.67 -6.74 -16.42
N ASP A 33 1.81 -7.27 -15.95
CA ASP A 33 2.60 -8.30 -16.61
C ASP A 33 2.23 -9.74 -16.24
N ILE A 34 1.28 -9.91 -15.31
CA ILE A 34 0.69 -11.20 -14.97
C ILE A 34 -0.66 -11.34 -15.69
N PRO A 35 -0.92 -12.46 -16.38
CA PRO A 35 -2.25 -12.72 -16.94
C PRO A 35 -3.34 -12.70 -15.87
N LEU A 36 -4.30 -11.77 -16.01
CA LEU A 36 -5.45 -11.67 -15.14
C LEU A 36 -6.55 -12.65 -15.58
N VAL A 37 -6.98 -13.52 -14.68
CA VAL A 37 -8.12 -14.41 -14.92
C VAL A 37 -9.40 -13.66 -14.60
N TYR A 38 -10.35 -13.54 -15.51
CA TYR A 38 -11.61 -12.83 -15.27
C TYR A 38 -12.76 -13.49 -16.03
N ASP A 39 -14.00 -13.17 -15.65
CA ASP A 39 -15.19 -13.63 -16.37
C ASP A 39 -15.45 -12.75 -17.61
N GLU A 40 -15.39 -13.34 -18.80
CA GLU A 40 -15.52 -12.61 -20.07
C GLU A 40 -16.93 -12.04 -20.29
N ASP A 41 -17.97 -12.71 -19.81
CA ASP A 41 -19.36 -12.26 -19.96
C ASP A 41 -19.60 -11.01 -19.09
N ILE A 42 -19.08 -11.02 -17.86
CA ILE A 42 -19.14 -9.88 -16.95
C ILE A 42 -18.33 -8.71 -17.51
N TYR A 43 -17.12 -8.98 -18.01
CA TYR A 43 -16.27 -7.96 -18.64
C TYR A 43 -17.00 -7.28 -19.80
N LYS A 44 -17.58 -8.08 -20.71
CA LYS A 44 -18.32 -7.57 -21.86
C LYS A 44 -19.49 -6.68 -21.42
N ASN A 45 -20.28 -7.15 -20.45
CA ASN A 45 -21.39 -6.38 -19.92
C ASN A 45 -20.93 -5.03 -19.33
N LEU A 46 -19.85 -5.00 -18.54
CA LEU A 46 -19.32 -3.77 -17.97
C LEU A 46 -18.81 -2.82 -19.06
N SER A 47 -18.06 -3.31 -20.03
CA SER A 47 -17.51 -2.51 -21.12
C SER A 47 -18.59 -1.94 -22.05
N GLU A 48 -19.61 -2.72 -22.41
CA GLU A 48 -20.76 -2.25 -23.21
C GLU A 48 -21.57 -1.17 -22.50
N ASN A 49 -21.53 -1.15 -21.16
CA ASN A 49 -22.16 -0.12 -20.32
C ASN A 49 -21.20 1.03 -19.93
N GLY A 50 -20.05 1.15 -20.59
CA GLY A 50 -19.17 2.33 -20.51
C GLY A 50 -18.14 2.31 -19.38
N ILE A 51 -17.90 1.16 -18.72
CA ILE A 51 -16.76 0.99 -17.81
C ILE A 51 -15.50 0.75 -18.64
N ASP A 52 -14.41 1.46 -18.33
CA ASP A 52 -13.15 1.33 -19.06
C ASP A 52 -12.50 -0.06 -18.90
N ASP A 53 -11.63 -0.43 -19.84
CA ASP A 53 -11.05 -1.78 -19.94
C ASP A 53 -10.38 -2.26 -18.64
N LEU A 54 -9.55 -1.43 -18.02
CA LEU A 54 -8.79 -1.83 -16.83
C LEU A 54 -9.71 -2.05 -15.62
N LEU A 55 -10.67 -1.14 -15.41
CA LEU A 55 -11.64 -1.28 -14.32
C LEU A 55 -12.62 -2.43 -14.56
N ALA A 56 -13.09 -2.63 -15.80
CA ALA A 56 -13.97 -3.73 -16.16
C ALA A 56 -13.30 -5.09 -15.93
N ARG A 57 -12.03 -5.23 -16.31
CA ARG A 57 -11.21 -6.43 -16.04
C ARG A 57 -11.05 -6.68 -14.55
N HIS A 58 -10.74 -5.63 -13.77
CA HIS A 58 -10.59 -5.74 -12.33
C HIS A 58 -11.87 -6.25 -11.66
N ILE A 59 -13.03 -5.63 -11.95
CA ILE A 59 -14.31 -6.07 -11.37
C ILE A 59 -14.63 -7.50 -11.80
N SER A 60 -14.44 -7.83 -13.09
CA SER A 60 -14.70 -9.17 -13.61
C SER A 60 -13.77 -10.23 -13.01
N HIS A 61 -12.55 -9.85 -12.60
CA HIS A 61 -11.65 -10.72 -11.85
C HIS A 61 -12.17 -10.99 -10.44
N LEU A 62 -12.68 -9.99 -9.72
CA LEU A 62 -13.26 -10.19 -8.39
C LEU A 62 -14.44 -11.18 -8.42
N PHE A 63 -15.17 -11.22 -9.54
CA PHE A 63 -16.38 -12.00 -9.75
C PHE A 63 -16.12 -13.45 -10.23
N ILE A 64 -14.86 -13.87 -10.39
CA ILE A 64 -14.52 -15.30 -10.61
C ILE A 64 -14.70 -16.16 -9.34
N ARG A 65 -15.20 -15.55 -8.28
CA ARG A 65 -15.28 -16.06 -6.91
C ARG A 65 -16.74 -16.25 -6.55
N ASP A 66 -17.05 -17.39 -5.94
CA ASP A 66 -18.39 -17.61 -5.39
C ASP A 66 -18.63 -16.76 -4.13
N PRO A 67 -19.86 -16.31 -3.87
CA PRO A 67 -20.27 -15.76 -2.57
C PRO A 67 -19.98 -16.77 -1.44
N LEU A 68 -19.41 -16.32 -0.32
CA LEU A 68 -19.16 -17.21 0.83
C LEU A 68 -20.35 -17.28 1.78
N VAL A 69 -21.08 -16.18 1.93
CA VAL A 69 -22.18 -16.03 2.88
C VAL A 69 -23.25 -15.18 2.22
N ILE A 70 -24.47 -15.69 2.13
CA ILE A 70 -25.65 -14.92 1.73
C ILE A 70 -26.78 -15.20 2.71
N PHE A 71 -27.39 -14.16 3.24
CA PHE A 71 -28.54 -14.29 4.12
C PHE A 71 -29.82 -14.44 3.28
N HIS A 72 -30.76 -15.25 3.77
CA HIS A 72 -31.98 -15.59 3.03
C HIS A 72 -32.79 -14.33 2.68
N GLU A 73 -32.81 -13.37 3.60
CA GLU A 73 -33.51 -12.09 3.51
C GLU A 73 -32.92 -11.18 2.42
N LEU A 74 -31.66 -11.40 2.04
CA LEU A 74 -30.93 -10.62 1.05
C LEU A 74 -30.87 -11.32 -0.31
N LEU A 75 -31.59 -12.43 -0.53
CA LEU A 75 -31.60 -13.12 -1.82
C LEU A 75 -32.21 -12.26 -2.93
N ASN A 76 -33.26 -11.49 -2.59
CA ASN A 76 -33.94 -10.60 -3.53
C ASN A 76 -33.87 -9.17 -2.99
N ILE A 77 -33.16 -8.31 -3.70
CA ILE A 77 -33.01 -6.88 -3.37
C ILE A 77 -33.36 -6.04 -4.60
N ASP A 78 -33.57 -4.73 -4.40
CA ASP A 78 -33.67 -3.77 -5.50
C ASP A 78 -32.28 -3.22 -5.81
N ASP A 79 -31.71 -3.62 -6.95
CA ASP A 79 -30.39 -3.19 -7.42
C ASP A 79 -30.29 -1.67 -7.68
N ASN A 80 -31.43 -0.96 -7.75
CA ASN A 80 -31.42 0.49 -7.85
C ASN A 80 -31.10 1.19 -6.51
N GLU A 81 -31.34 0.50 -5.40
CA GLU A 81 -31.26 1.05 -4.05
C GLU A 81 -30.17 0.38 -3.20
N SER A 82 -29.90 -0.91 -3.42
CA SER A 82 -28.90 -1.69 -2.66
C SER A 82 -27.71 -2.12 -3.50
N THR A 83 -26.55 -2.19 -2.85
CA THR A 83 -25.29 -2.69 -3.40
C THR A 83 -24.85 -4.01 -2.74
N ASP A 84 -25.71 -4.63 -1.92
CA ASP A 84 -25.33 -5.76 -1.07
C ASP A 84 -24.81 -6.97 -1.85
N HIS A 85 -25.39 -7.26 -3.04
CA HIS A 85 -24.91 -8.36 -3.89
C HIS A 85 -23.50 -8.09 -4.44
N PHE A 86 -23.21 -6.84 -4.83
CA PHE A 86 -21.87 -6.43 -5.23
C PHE A 86 -20.90 -6.50 -4.03
N GLU A 87 -21.31 -5.96 -2.88
CA GLU A 87 -20.49 -5.97 -1.66
C GLU A 87 -20.22 -7.40 -1.14
N ASN A 88 -21.09 -8.37 -1.41
CA ASN A 88 -20.84 -9.77 -1.06
C ASN A 88 -19.54 -10.29 -1.70
N LEU A 89 -19.33 -9.98 -2.98
CA LEU A 89 -18.12 -10.36 -3.71
C LEU A 89 -16.95 -9.42 -3.43
N GLN A 90 -17.19 -8.10 -3.43
CA GLN A 90 -16.15 -7.11 -3.18
C GLN A 90 -15.54 -7.24 -1.77
N SER A 91 -16.37 -7.39 -0.74
CA SER A 91 -15.92 -7.49 0.65
C SER A 91 -15.16 -8.78 0.95
N THR A 92 -15.41 -9.85 0.17
CA THR A 92 -14.78 -11.17 0.32
C THR A 92 -13.64 -11.44 -0.67
N ASN A 93 -13.18 -10.41 -1.38
CA ASN A 93 -11.85 -10.37 -1.98
C ASN A 93 -10.97 -9.45 -1.11
N TRP A 94 -10.05 -10.06 -0.36
CA TRP A 94 -9.20 -9.39 0.63
C TRP A 94 -7.80 -9.17 0.10
N GLN A 95 -7.64 -8.13 -0.72
CA GLN A 95 -6.34 -7.76 -1.25
C GLN A 95 -5.56 -6.82 -0.32
N THR A 96 -4.26 -6.62 -0.61
CA THR A 96 -3.39 -5.63 0.09
C THR A 96 -3.86 -4.19 -0.06
N MET A 97 -4.64 -3.90 -1.11
CA MET A 97 -5.40 -2.66 -1.26
C MET A 97 -6.81 -2.97 -1.74
N ARG A 98 -7.76 -2.08 -1.46
CA ARG A 98 -9.15 -2.21 -1.94
C ARG A 98 -9.65 -0.90 -2.52
N PHE A 99 -10.12 -0.96 -3.76
CA PHE A 99 -10.85 0.13 -4.41
C PHE A 99 -12.32 0.06 -4.01
N LYS A 100 -12.86 1.07 -3.34
CA LYS A 100 -14.22 1.06 -2.79
C LYS A 100 -15.10 2.07 -3.51
N PRO A 101 -16.17 1.63 -4.20
CA PRO A 101 -17.16 2.55 -4.71
C PRO A 101 -17.87 3.31 -3.58
N PRO A 102 -18.60 4.40 -3.93
CA PRO A 102 -19.57 5.01 -3.04
C PRO A 102 -20.55 3.93 -2.49
N PRO A 103 -20.88 3.93 -1.18
CA PRO A 103 -21.74 2.91 -0.59
C PRO A 103 -23.14 2.82 -1.21
N SER A 104 -23.67 3.97 -1.63
CA SER A 104 -24.98 4.10 -2.27
C SER A 104 -25.01 5.36 -3.13
N LYS A 105 -26.03 5.47 -4.00
CA LYS A 105 -26.23 6.64 -4.89
C LYS A 105 -26.39 7.96 -4.13
N THR A 106 -26.91 7.91 -2.91
CA THR A 106 -27.20 9.08 -2.06
C THR A 106 -26.12 9.34 -1.00
N SER A 107 -25.11 8.48 -0.90
CA SER A 107 -24.07 8.62 0.11
C SER A 107 -23.20 9.85 -0.16
N PRO A 108 -22.89 10.68 0.86
CA PRO A 108 -21.89 11.73 0.73
C PRO A 108 -20.45 11.18 0.62
N ILE A 109 -20.27 9.88 0.81
CA ILE A 109 -18.97 9.21 0.76
C ILE A 109 -18.64 8.87 -0.69
N GLY A 110 -17.56 9.46 -1.22
CA GLY A 110 -17.07 9.19 -2.57
C GLY A 110 -16.29 7.87 -2.72
N TRP A 111 -15.57 7.78 -3.84
CA TRP A 111 -14.61 6.70 -4.11
C TRP A 111 -13.47 6.72 -3.09
N ARG A 112 -13.13 5.54 -2.57
CA ARG A 112 -12.09 5.39 -1.55
C ARG A 112 -11.09 4.32 -1.95
N VAL A 113 -9.90 4.45 -1.38
CA VAL A 113 -8.87 3.43 -1.43
C VAL A 113 -8.54 3.02 0.00
N GLU A 114 -8.58 1.73 0.27
CA GLU A 114 -8.24 1.15 1.57
C GLU A 114 -6.85 0.51 1.49
N PHE A 115 -5.93 0.94 2.35
CA PHE A 115 -4.59 0.37 2.48
C PHE A 115 -4.59 -0.68 3.59
N ARG A 116 -4.23 -1.94 3.29
CA ARG A 116 -4.58 -3.10 4.14
C ARG A 116 -3.40 -3.97 4.56
N SER A 117 -2.16 -3.59 4.22
CA SER A 117 -0.97 -4.41 4.46
C SER A 117 -0.23 -4.11 5.77
N MET A 118 -0.78 -3.24 6.63
CA MET A 118 -0.12 -2.88 7.89
C MET A 118 -0.47 -3.89 8.99
N GLU A 119 0.55 -4.46 9.62
CA GLU A 119 0.41 -5.20 10.87
C GLU A 119 0.04 -4.25 12.00
N ILE A 120 -0.80 -4.70 12.95
CA ILE A 120 -1.08 -3.92 14.17
C ILE A 120 0.17 -3.86 15.06
N GLN A 121 0.42 -2.71 15.65
CA GLN A 121 1.56 -2.48 16.56
C GLN A 121 1.13 -2.59 18.02
N LEU A 122 2.12 -2.73 18.90
CA LEU A 122 1.89 -3.00 20.31
C LEU A 122 1.26 -1.82 21.05
N THR A 123 1.54 -0.58 20.64
CA THR A 123 1.05 0.64 21.29
C THR A 123 0.24 1.55 20.37
N ASP A 124 -0.65 2.35 20.97
CA ASP A 124 -1.43 3.36 20.25
C ASP A 124 -0.53 4.40 19.55
N PHE A 125 0.58 4.80 20.19
CA PHE A 125 1.58 5.68 19.61
C PHE A 125 2.16 5.13 18.29
N GLU A 126 2.56 3.86 18.26
CA GLU A 126 3.09 3.22 17.05
C GLU A 126 2.02 3.12 15.95
N ASN A 127 0.80 2.73 16.33
CA ASN A 127 -0.33 2.63 15.39
C ASN A 127 -0.68 4.01 14.78
N ALA A 128 -0.69 5.06 15.61
CA ALA A 128 -0.88 6.44 15.16
C ALA A 128 0.26 6.88 14.22
N ALA A 129 1.52 6.52 14.53
CA ALA A 129 2.66 6.88 13.70
C ALA A 129 2.52 6.34 12.28
N PHE A 130 2.18 5.06 12.14
CA PHE A 130 1.98 4.43 10.84
C PHE A 130 0.74 4.97 10.10
N ALA A 131 -0.37 5.21 10.81
CA ALA A 131 -1.56 5.79 10.20
C ALA A 131 -1.29 7.20 9.65
N ILE A 132 -0.65 8.07 10.46
CA ILE A 132 -0.25 9.43 10.07
C ILE A 132 0.70 9.37 8.86
N PHE A 133 1.67 8.46 8.89
CA PHE A 133 2.61 8.32 7.78
C PHE A 133 1.94 7.95 6.46
N ILE A 134 1.02 6.98 6.45
CA ILE A 134 0.29 6.61 5.22
C ILE A 134 -0.57 7.78 4.72
N VAL A 135 -1.24 8.52 5.62
CA VAL A 135 -1.98 9.74 5.24
C VAL A 135 -1.05 10.80 4.63
N LEU A 136 0.13 11.02 5.20
CA LEU A 136 1.09 12.00 4.68
C LEU A 136 1.71 11.56 3.35
N VAL A 137 2.06 10.28 3.21
CA VAL A 137 2.58 9.71 1.96
C VAL A 137 1.56 9.86 0.84
N THR A 138 0.31 9.47 1.07
CA THR A 138 -0.75 9.60 0.06
C THR A 138 -1.01 11.05 -0.33
N ARG A 139 -1.02 11.99 0.62
CA ARG A 139 -1.12 13.43 0.30
C ARG A 139 0.07 13.94 -0.50
N ALA A 140 1.28 13.50 -0.18
CA ALA A 140 2.49 13.88 -0.91
C ALA A 140 2.49 13.30 -2.34
N VAL A 141 2.09 12.03 -2.49
CA VAL A 141 1.91 11.35 -3.80
C VAL A 141 1.00 12.17 -4.71
N LEU A 142 -0.17 12.57 -4.19
CA LEU A 142 -1.15 13.36 -4.93
C LEU A 142 -0.65 14.78 -5.21
N SER A 143 -0.03 15.43 -4.23
CA SER A 143 0.45 16.81 -4.37
C SER A 143 1.59 16.97 -5.38
N PHE A 144 2.43 15.94 -5.52
CA PHE A 144 3.61 15.99 -6.40
C PHE A 144 3.45 15.20 -7.69
N GLY A 145 2.32 14.49 -7.88
CA GLY A 145 2.08 13.67 -9.06
C GLY A 145 3.16 12.59 -9.25
N THR A 146 3.57 11.94 -8.16
CA THR A 146 4.65 10.95 -8.20
C THR A 146 4.24 9.68 -8.94
N ASN A 147 5.21 9.01 -9.58
CA ASN A 147 5.05 7.74 -10.25
C ASN A 147 5.71 6.60 -9.45
N PHE A 148 4.91 5.65 -8.97
CA PHE A 148 5.36 4.48 -8.22
C PHE A 148 5.15 3.15 -8.96
N TYR A 149 4.76 3.17 -10.24
CA TYR A 149 4.49 1.95 -10.97
C TYR A 149 5.76 1.11 -11.18
N ILE A 150 5.63 -0.18 -10.87
CA ILE A 150 6.54 -1.27 -11.19
C ILE A 150 5.70 -2.47 -11.66
N PRO A 151 6.26 -3.49 -12.32
CA PRO A 151 5.47 -4.66 -12.71
C PRO A 151 4.83 -5.40 -11.53
N ILE A 152 3.60 -5.87 -11.69
CA ILE A 152 2.85 -6.61 -10.65
C ILE A 152 3.62 -7.88 -10.25
N SER A 153 4.33 -8.55 -11.16
CA SER A 153 5.22 -9.67 -10.80
C SER A 153 6.27 -9.31 -9.75
N LYS A 154 6.76 -8.06 -9.77
CA LYS A 154 7.73 -7.53 -8.80
C LYS A 154 7.06 -7.11 -7.49
N VAL A 155 5.81 -6.67 -7.53
CA VAL A 155 5.00 -6.48 -6.33
C VAL A 155 4.76 -7.84 -5.63
N ASP A 156 4.41 -8.88 -6.37
CA ASP A 156 4.20 -10.23 -5.83
C ASP A 156 5.51 -10.83 -5.27
N GLU A 157 6.65 -10.58 -5.92
CA GLU A 157 7.96 -10.98 -5.41
C GLU A 157 8.29 -10.26 -4.09
N ASN A 158 8.06 -8.94 -4.03
CA ASN A 158 8.22 -8.16 -2.80
C ASN A 158 7.36 -8.70 -1.66
N MET A 159 6.12 -9.11 -1.93
CA MET A 159 5.23 -9.67 -0.91
C MET A 159 5.77 -10.99 -0.34
N LYS A 160 6.41 -11.83 -1.16
CA LYS A 160 7.07 -13.05 -0.66
C LYS A 160 8.27 -12.72 0.22
N VAL A 161 9.14 -11.81 -0.25
CA VAL A 161 10.34 -11.37 0.48
C VAL A 161 9.96 -10.71 1.82
N ALA A 162 8.84 -9.97 1.88
CA ALA A 162 8.38 -9.30 3.10
C ALA A 162 8.11 -10.24 4.27
N HIS A 163 7.84 -11.53 4.01
CA HIS A 163 7.61 -12.54 5.05
C HIS A 163 8.90 -13.12 5.64
N HIS A 164 10.07 -12.86 5.04
CA HIS A 164 11.33 -13.36 5.55
C HIS A 164 11.64 -12.76 6.94
N ARG A 165 12.21 -13.58 7.83
CA ARG A 165 12.62 -13.11 9.16
C ARG A 165 13.67 -12.01 9.01
N ASN A 166 13.43 -10.87 9.66
CA ASN A 166 14.28 -9.67 9.60
C ASN A 166 14.38 -9.05 8.20
N ALA A 167 13.38 -9.25 7.33
CA ALA A 167 13.37 -8.67 5.98
C ALA A 167 13.63 -7.16 5.96
N VAL A 168 13.13 -6.42 6.96
CA VAL A 168 13.35 -4.97 7.10
C VAL A 168 14.83 -4.57 7.11
N LEU A 169 15.72 -5.41 7.63
CA LEU A 169 17.16 -5.11 7.74
C LEU A 169 18.00 -5.85 6.70
N ASN A 170 17.58 -7.04 6.29
CA ASN A 170 18.43 -7.97 5.57
C ASN A 170 18.06 -8.13 4.09
N GLU A 171 16.83 -7.80 3.72
CA GLU A 171 16.32 -8.04 2.37
C GLU A 171 16.27 -6.76 1.56
N LYS A 172 16.10 -6.94 0.25
CA LYS A 172 15.87 -5.85 -0.70
C LYS A 172 14.58 -6.07 -1.45
N PHE A 173 13.95 -4.96 -1.83
CA PHE A 173 12.65 -4.91 -2.47
C PHE A 173 12.76 -4.15 -3.78
N TYR A 174 12.07 -4.61 -4.80
CA TYR A 174 11.93 -3.89 -6.05
C TYR A 174 11.18 -2.58 -5.80
N PHE A 175 11.81 -1.48 -6.15
CA PHE A 175 11.28 -0.14 -5.94
C PHE A 175 11.65 0.80 -7.09
N ARG A 176 10.80 1.78 -7.37
CA ARG A 176 10.99 2.75 -8.45
C ARG A 176 12.22 3.62 -8.19
N LYS A 177 13.13 3.73 -9.17
CA LYS A 177 14.35 4.57 -9.08
C LYS A 177 14.02 6.06 -9.03
N SER A 178 13.12 6.49 -9.92
CA SER A 178 12.74 7.90 -10.07
C SER A 178 11.23 8.04 -9.95
N ILE A 179 10.81 8.72 -8.88
CA ILE A 179 9.39 8.86 -8.51
C ILE A 179 8.78 10.20 -8.94
N PHE A 180 9.58 11.20 -9.31
CA PHE A 180 9.06 12.47 -9.80
C PHE A 180 8.87 12.41 -11.32
N PRO A 181 7.88 13.15 -11.86
CA PRO A 181 7.75 13.32 -13.30
C PRO A 181 9.06 13.82 -13.89
N GLN A 182 9.55 13.19 -14.95
CA GLN A 182 10.68 13.73 -15.69
C GLN A 182 10.23 15.06 -16.32
N SER A 183 10.90 16.15 -15.96
CA SER A 183 10.76 17.42 -16.69
C SER A 183 11.03 17.12 -18.17
N ARG A 184 10.06 17.43 -19.04
CA ARG A 184 10.25 17.28 -20.49
C ARG A 184 11.57 17.97 -20.88
N PRO A 185 12.47 17.32 -21.62
CA PRO A 185 13.64 18.00 -22.18
C PRO A 185 13.12 19.07 -23.14
N GLY A 186 13.21 20.36 -22.78
CA GLY A 186 12.78 21.43 -23.68
C GLY A 186 12.41 22.79 -23.08
N THR A 187 12.29 22.95 -21.76
CA THR A 187 12.11 24.27 -21.14
C THR A 187 13.38 24.71 -20.43
N PRO A 188 14.13 25.71 -20.96
CA PRO A 188 15.21 26.34 -20.20
C PRO A 188 14.61 26.98 -18.94
N ALA A 189 15.21 26.69 -17.80
CA ALA A 189 14.93 27.41 -16.57
C ALA A 189 15.51 28.82 -16.68
N SER A 190 14.68 29.80 -17.02
CA SER A 190 14.98 31.22 -16.82
C SER A 190 13.71 32.01 -16.54
N GLY A 191 13.66 32.67 -15.38
CA GLY A 191 12.76 33.81 -15.12
C GLY A 191 11.66 33.56 -14.08
N THR A 192 11.80 34.26 -12.95
CA THR A 192 10.82 34.74 -11.96
C THR A 192 9.31 34.43 -12.15
N PRO A 193 8.57 34.09 -11.07
CA PRO A 193 7.15 33.79 -11.13
C PRO A 193 6.30 35.08 -11.08
N SER A 194 5.65 35.42 -12.18
CA SER A 194 4.44 36.27 -12.14
C SER A 194 3.48 35.85 -13.26
N GLY A 195 2.23 35.53 -12.91
CA GLY A 195 1.14 35.43 -13.88
C GLY A 195 0.30 34.17 -13.75
N SER A 196 -0.98 34.36 -13.46
CA SER A 196 -2.07 33.41 -13.25
C SER A 196 -2.25 32.37 -14.39
N PRO A 197 -2.77 31.16 -14.11
CA PRO A 197 -2.98 30.14 -15.14
C PRO A 197 -4.25 30.43 -15.96
N ARG A 198 -4.13 30.40 -17.28
CA ARG A 198 -5.25 30.37 -18.24
C ARG A 198 -5.30 28.99 -18.89
N PRO A 199 -6.47 28.33 -19.03
CA PRO A 199 -6.55 26.99 -19.59
C PRO A 199 -6.47 27.04 -21.13
N THR A 200 -5.66 26.17 -21.71
CA THR A 200 -5.65 25.88 -23.17
C THR A 200 -6.30 24.53 -23.46
N PRO A 201 -6.92 24.35 -24.64
CA PRO A 201 -7.84 23.25 -24.90
C PRO A 201 -7.11 21.93 -25.20
N ALA A 202 -7.72 20.84 -24.74
CA ALA A 202 -7.30 19.47 -25.02
C ALA A 202 -7.29 19.17 -26.52
N SER A 203 -6.15 18.72 -27.04
CA SER A 203 -6.05 18.11 -28.37
C SER A 203 -6.28 16.60 -28.29
N LEU A 204 -7.07 16.11 -29.24
CA LEU A 204 -7.58 14.74 -29.40
C LEU A 204 -6.47 13.66 -29.51
N PRO A 205 -6.76 12.39 -29.15
CA PRO A 205 -5.76 11.32 -29.06
C PRO A 205 -5.37 10.77 -30.43
N ARG A 206 -4.06 10.74 -30.70
CA ARG A 206 -3.46 10.04 -31.85
C ARG A 206 -3.24 8.57 -31.50
N THR A 207 -4.08 7.71 -32.06
CA THR A 207 -3.85 6.30 -32.44
C THR A 207 -2.90 5.48 -31.55
N ALA A 208 -3.50 4.68 -30.67
CA ALA A 208 -2.88 3.58 -29.94
C ALA A 208 -2.53 2.42 -30.89
N ALA A 209 -1.28 2.37 -31.36
CA ALA A 209 -0.66 1.18 -31.96
C ALA A 209 0.83 1.44 -32.23
N ALA A 210 1.64 1.64 -31.19
CA ALA A 210 3.09 1.47 -31.25
C ALA A 210 3.66 1.47 -29.82
N ASN A 211 4.56 0.53 -29.54
CA ASN A 211 5.28 0.31 -28.27
C ASN A 211 4.58 -0.58 -27.23
N ALA A 212 4.17 -1.78 -27.65
CA ALA A 212 3.84 -2.88 -26.73
C ALA A 212 5.09 -3.55 -26.09
N SER A 213 6.29 -2.99 -26.27
CA SER A 213 7.54 -3.55 -25.73
C SER A 213 8.49 -2.45 -25.22
N ALA A 214 7.96 -1.43 -24.55
CA ALA A 214 8.82 -0.54 -23.77
C ALA A 214 9.31 -1.34 -22.56
N ASP A 215 10.52 -1.89 -22.67
CA ASP A 215 11.21 -2.52 -21.54
C ASP A 215 11.22 -1.55 -20.35
N CYS A 216 10.56 -1.94 -19.27
CA CYS A 216 10.44 -1.13 -18.05
C CYS A 216 11.43 -1.59 -16.96
N SER A 217 12.30 -2.57 -17.26
CA SER A 217 13.26 -3.12 -16.30
C SER A 217 14.23 -2.08 -15.74
N ASP A 218 14.56 -1.06 -16.53
CA ASP A 218 15.44 0.03 -16.11
C ASP A 218 14.80 1.02 -15.14
N GLU A 219 13.50 0.95 -14.88
CA GLU A 219 12.78 1.95 -14.09
C GLU A 219 12.73 1.66 -12.58
N TYR A 220 13.12 0.44 -12.19
CA TYR A 220 13.11 -0.03 -10.82
C TYR A 220 14.41 -0.74 -10.46
N GLU A 221 14.72 -0.82 -9.18
CA GLU A 221 15.88 -1.55 -8.66
C GLU A 221 15.57 -2.17 -7.29
N LEU A 222 16.47 -3.04 -6.83
CA LEU A 222 16.42 -3.56 -5.47
C LEU A 222 16.95 -2.52 -4.48
N MET A 223 16.11 -2.13 -3.53
CA MET A 223 16.43 -1.20 -2.44
C MET A 223 16.16 -1.85 -1.10
N THR A 224 16.99 -1.55 -0.10
CA THR A 224 16.69 -1.88 1.31
C THR A 224 15.51 -1.04 1.82
N ILE A 225 14.86 -1.45 2.91
CA ILE A 225 13.81 -0.62 3.53
C ILE A 225 14.38 0.72 4.03
N ASP A 226 15.62 0.74 4.51
CA ASP A 226 16.30 1.98 4.88
C ASP A 226 16.39 2.94 3.70
N GLU A 227 16.84 2.47 2.52
CA GLU A 227 16.88 3.30 1.31
C GLU A 227 15.48 3.75 0.87
N ILE A 228 14.45 2.89 0.96
CA ILE A 228 13.07 3.22 0.56
C ILE A 228 12.50 4.31 1.47
N ILE A 229 12.69 4.20 2.79
CA ILE A 229 12.08 5.09 3.78
C ILE A 229 12.91 6.35 3.99
N ASN A 230 14.21 6.20 4.26
CA ASN A 230 15.10 7.30 4.62
C ASN A 230 15.81 7.93 3.41
N GLY A 231 15.79 7.25 2.26
CA GLY A 231 16.40 7.72 1.02
C GLY A 231 17.82 7.23 0.82
N ASN A 232 18.37 7.53 -0.36
CA ASN A 232 19.75 7.27 -0.71
C ASN A 232 20.33 8.53 -1.38
N PRO A 233 21.03 9.40 -0.62
CA PRO A 233 21.61 10.63 -1.15
C PRO A 233 22.59 10.41 -2.30
N SER A 234 23.36 9.32 -2.27
CA SER A 234 24.31 8.97 -3.32
C SER A 234 23.63 8.66 -4.66
N LYS A 235 22.36 8.24 -4.62
CA LYS A 235 21.52 8.01 -5.81
C LYS A 235 20.54 9.16 -6.09
N GLY A 236 20.56 10.21 -5.28
CA GLY A 236 19.58 11.31 -5.36
C GLY A 236 18.14 10.88 -5.07
N PHE A 237 17.93 9.71 -4.45
CA PHE A 237 16.60 9.23 -4.08
C PHE A 237 16.21 9.81 -2.71
N PRO A 238 15.11 10.58 -2.58
CA PRO A 238 14.78 11.28 -1.34
C PRO A 238 14.25 10.37 -0.23
N GLY A 239 13.82 9.14 -0.56
CA GLY A 239 13.06 8.30 0.36
C GLY A 239 11.63 8.78 0.60
N MET A 240 10.81 7.94 1.20
CA MET A 240 9.42 8.28 1.53
C MET A 240 9.35 9.40 2.57
N LEU A 241 10.27 9.42 3.54
CA LEU A 241 10.33 10.50 4.52
C LEU A 241 10.81 11.82 3.92
N GLY A 242 11.71 11.79 2.93
CA GLY A 242 12.07 13.00 2.18
C GLY A 242 10.86 13.56 1.42
N LEU A 243 10.09 12.69 0.77
CA LEU A 243 8.85 13.07 0.09
C LEU A 243 7.82 13.70 1.05
N VAL A 244 7.59 13.07 2.21
CA VAL A 244 6.68 13.57 3.25
C VAL A 244 7.15 14.91 3.81
N ASN A 245 8.44 15.05 4.11
CA ASN A 245 8.99 16.30 4.63
C ASN A 245 8.86 17.45 3.61
N ASN A 246 9.11 17.17 2.32
CA ASN A 246 8.89 18.15 1.27
C ASN A 246 7.43 18.59 1.19
N TYR A 247 6.48 17.65 1.32
CA TYR A 247 5.06 17.99 1.37
C TYR A 247 4.69 18.83 2.59
N LEU A 248 5.17 18.47 3.78
CA LEU A 248 4.92 19.25 5.00
C LEU A 248 5.47 20.69 4.89
N ASN A 249 6.58 20.89 4.19
CA ASN A 249 7.17 22.21 3.98
C ASN A 249 6.36 23.11 3.03
N THR A 250 5.44 22.55 2.22
CA THR A 250 4.51 23.35 1.40
C THR A 250 3.28 23.83 2.18
N LEU A 251 3.06 23.27 3.37
CA LEU A 251 1.91 23.57 4.22
C LEU A 251 2.29 24.63 5.26
N ASN A 252 1.34 25.51 5.58
CA ASN A 252 1.48 26.45 6.68
C ASN A 252 1.06 25.76 8.00
N ILE A 253 1.99 25.00 8.60
CA ILE A 253 1.79 24.25 9.85
C ILE A 253 2.54 24.98 10.98
N ASP A 254 1.94 25.07 12.15
CA ASP A 254 2.60 25.62 13.33
C ASP A 254 3.73 24.69 13.84
N ILE A 255 4.65 25.28 14.61
CA ILE A 255 5.86 24.58 15.07
C ILE A 255 5.52 23.40 15.97
N GLU A 256 4.51 23.53 16.83
CA GLU A 256 4.13 22.49 17.79
C GLU A 256 3.61 21.25 17.05
N THR A 257 2.67 21.44 16.13
CA THR A 257 2.16 20.37 15.27
C THR A 257 3.28 19.74 14.44
N ARG A 258 4.21 20.54 13.90
CA ARG A 258 5.36 20.02 13.14
C ARG A 258 6.29 19.18 14.00
N CYS A 259 6.52 19.57 15.25
CA CYS A 259 7.31 18.81 16.21
C CYS A 259 6.63 17.47 16.55
N GLU A 260 5.31 17.45 16.80
CA GLU A 260 4.57 16.21 17.06
C GLU A 260 4.61 15.25 15.87
N ILE A 261 4.34 15.73 14.65
CA ILE A 261 4.46 14.90 13.44
C ILE A 261 5.88 14.33 13.31
N SER A 262 6.89 15.13 13.64
CA SER A 262 8.29 14.68 13.53
C SER A 262 8.62 13.54 14.49
N LYS A 263 7.98 13.46 15.67
CA LYS A 263 8.14 12.32 16.59
C LYS A 263 7.64 11.01 15.97
N TYR A 264 6.46 11.05 15.35
CA TYR A 264 5.89 9.89 14.65
C TYR A 264 6.76 9.44 13.47
N LEU A 265 7.25 10.38 12.67
CA LEU A 265 8.12 10.07 11.53
C LEU A 265 9.49 9.52 11.97
N GLU A 266 10.01 9.97 13.13
CA GLU A 266 11.27 9.49 13.67
C GLU A 266 11.20 8.01 14.11
N LEU A 267 10.05 7.54 14.60
CA LEU A 267 9.83 6.11 14.87
C LEU A 267 10.04 5.27 13.59
N ILE A 268 9.43 5.70 12.49
CA ILE A 268 9.46 4.99 11.20
C ILE A 268 10.88 4.98 10.63
N LYS A 269 11.56 6.14 10.67
CA LYS A 269 12.97 6.28 10.30
C LYS A 269 13.86 5.28 11.04
N LYS A 270 13.71 5.21 12.37
CA LYS A 270 14.54 4.36 13.22
C LYS A 270 14.22 2.87 13.07
N ARG A 271 12.99 2.50 12.70
CA ARG A 271 12.64 1.12 12.37
C ARG A 271 13.23 0.68 11.04
N ALA A 272 13.17 1.57 10.04
CA ALA A 272 13.68 1.28 8.70
C ALA A 272 15.19 1.04 8.67
N ASN A 273 15.96 1.76 9.51
CA ASN A 273 17.41 1.62 9.58
C ASN A 273 17.90 0.67 10.71
N GLY A 274 16.98 0.05 11.45
CA GLY A 274 17.30 -0.90 12.52
C GLY A 274 17.78 -0.31 13.84
N THR A 275 17.72 1.02 14.01
CA THR A 275 17.97 1.67 15.33
C THR A 275 16.94 1.22 16.38
N LEU A 276 15.69 0.99 15.97
CA LEU A 276 14.63 0.44 16.81
C LEU A 276 14.13 -0.89 16.23
N MET A 277 13.79 -1.81 17.14
CA MET A 277 13.19 -3.09 16.77
C MET A 277 11.79 -2.90 16.18
N THR A 278 11.42 -3.79 15.26
CA THR A 278 10.01 -4.02 14.95
C THR A 278 9.35 -4.80 16.10
N ALA A 279 8.02 -4.72 16.22
CA ALA A 279 7.28 -5.53 17.19
C ALA A 279 7.61 -7.03 17.06
N ALA A 280 7.71 -7.55 15.84
CA ALA A 280 8.06 -8.94 15.59
C ALA A 280 9.49 -9.29 16.07
N SER A 281 10.47 -8.41 15.87
CA SER A 281 11.84 -8.61 16.38
C SER A 281 11.88 -8.55 17.90
N TRP A 282 11.14 -7.62 18.50
CA TRP A 282 11.02 -7.49 19.95
C TRP A 282 10.38 -8.73 20.59
N MET A 283 9.28 -9.23 20.04
CA MET A 283 8.63 -10.46 20.53
C MET A 283 9.56 -11.67 20.45
N ARG A 284 10.30 -11.82 19.33
CA ARG A 284 11.30 -12.89 19.21
C ARG A 284 12.43 -12.73 20.23
N HIS A 285 12.90 -11.51 20.45
CA HIS A 285 13.94 -11.21 21.45
C HIS A 285 13.45 -11.54 22.86
N PHE A 286 12.21 -11.15 23.21
CA PHE A 286 11.58 -11.47 24.48
C PHE A 286 11.54 -12.98 24.72
N ILE A 287 10.97 -13.73 23.76
CA ILE A 287 10.85 -15.20 23.86
C ILE A 287 12.23 -15.86 23.97
N HIS A 288 13.19 -15.46 23.14
CA HIS A 288 14.51 -16.07 23.09
C HIS A 288 15.28 -15.92 24.41
N ASN A 289 15.09 -14.81 25.12
CA ASN A 289 15.74 -14.52 26.40
C ASN A 289 14.89 -14.90 27.62
N HIS A 290 13.72 -15.49 27.42
CA HIS A 290 12.87 -15.91 28.52
C HIS A 290 13.51 -17.07 29.30
N PRO A 291 13.57 -17.05 30.65
CA PRO A 291 14.23 -18.10 31.44
C PRO A 291 13.71 -19.51 31.20
N GLU A 292 12.42 -19.65 30.89
CA GLU A 292 11.79 -20.94 30.58
C GLU A 292 11.97 -21.40 29.13
N TYR A 293 12.52 -20.58 28.23
CA TYR A 293 12.63 -20.95 26.82
C TYR A 293 13.75 -21.98 26.61
N LYS A 294 13.38 -23.11 25.99
CA LYS A 294 14.27 -24.27 25.84
C LYS A 294 15.02 -24.32 24.51
N GLN A 295 15.00 -23.21 23.75
CA GLN A 295 15.62 -23.14 22.41
C GLN A 295 15.05 -24.17 21.41
N ASP A 296 13.79 -24.55 21.59
CA ASP A 296 13.09 -25.59 20.84
C ASP A 296 11.98 -25.04 19.92
N SER A 297 11.88 -23.72 19.78
CA SER A 297 10.82 -23.00 19.06
C SER A 297 9.41 -23.19 19.65
N VAL A 298 9.30 -23.66 20.89
CA VAL A 298 8.02 -23.79 21.61
C VAL A 298 7.84 -22.58 22.53
N VAL A 299 6.70 -21.90 22.40
CA VAL A 299 6.27 -20.84 23.32
C VAL A 299 5.30 -21.47 24.32
N SER A 300 5.74 -21.64 25.57
CA SER A 300 4.89 -22.17 26.64
C SER A 300 3.82 -21.15 27.07
N GLU A 301 2.79 -21.61 27.77
CA GLU A 301 1.77 -20.73 28.36
C GLU A 301 2.37 -19.66 29.28
N SER A 302 3.40 -20.02 30.06
CA SER A 302 4.15 -19.11 30.95
C SER A 302 4.85 -18.00 30.15
N ILE A 303 5.62 -18.37 29.11
CA ILE A 303 6.30 -17.40 28.22
C ILE A 303 5.27 -16.46 27.58
N ASN A 304 4.17 -17.01 27.08
CA ASN A 304 3.11 -16.23 26.43
C ASN A 304 2.44 -15.26 27.41
N PHE A 305 2.11 -15.73 28.62
CA PHE A 305 1.52 -14.90 29.67
C PHE A 305 2.43 -13.72 30.03
N ASP A 306 3.71 -13.99 30.27
CA ASP A 306 4.68 -12.96 30.64
C ASP A 306 4.91 -11.95 29.50
N MET A 307 4.93 -12.41 28.25
CA MET A 307 5.03 -11.52 27.08
C MET A 307 3.81 -10.60 26.98
N VAL A 308 2.60 -11.15 27.04
CA VAL A 308 1.36 -10.35 26.94
C VAL A 308 1.23 -9.39 28.11
N LYS A 309 1.58 -9.80 29.33
CA LYS A 309 1.61 -8.92 30.51
C LYS A 309 2.65 -7.81 30.38
N THR A 310 3.80 -8.10 29.78
CA THR A 310 4.82 -7.07 29.52
C THR A 310 4.32 -6.06 28.49
N ILE A 311 3.68 -6.52 27.41
CA ILE A 311 3.04 -5.64 26.40
C ILE A 311 1.97 -4.75 27.04
N GLU A 312 1.13 -5.30 27.93
CA GLU A 312 0.12 -4.54 28.69
C GLU A 312 0.78 -3.42 29.52
N LYS A 313 1.86 -3.74 30.24
CA LYS A 313 2.59 -2.77 31.07
C LYS A 313 3.30 -1.69 30.24
N ILE A 314 3.84 -2.04 29.07
CA ILE A 314 4.41 -1.08 28.12
C ILE A 314 3.34 -0.08 27.66
N ASN A 315 2.15 -0.58 27.31
CA ASN A 315 1.01 0.27 26.90
C ASN A 315 0.55 1.23 28.01
N LYS A 316 0.64 0.82 29.28
CA LYS A 316 0.29 1.67 30.43
C LYS A 316 1.42 2.62 30.85
N GLY A 317 2.58 2.57 30.19
CA GLY A 317 3.77 3.34 30.59
C GLY A 317 4.42 2.87 31.89
N GLU A 318 4.07 1.68 32.38
CA GLU A 318 4.61 1.11 33.64
C GLU A 318 6.01 0.53 33.44
N ILE A 319 6.34 0.09 32.23
CA ILE A 319 7.66 -0.44 31.85
C ILE A 319 8.14 0.26 30.57
N SER A 320 9.40 0.69 30.56
CA SER A 320 10.06 1.21 29.36
C SER A 320 10.60 0.08 28.49
N ALA A 321 10.43 0.21 27.17
CA ALA A 321 11.01 -0.70 26.17
C ALA A 321 11.85 0.13 25.17
N PRO A 322 13.04 0.63 25.57
CA PRO A 322 13.84 1.54 24.75
C PRO A 322 14.32 0.93 23.43
N GLU A 323 14.47 -0.38 23.34
CA GLU A 323 14.79 -1.10 22.11
C GLU A 323 13.63 -1.10 21.09
N LEU A 324 12.37 -0.96 21.56
CA LEU A 324 11.16 -0.92 20.73
C LEU A 324 10.71 0.51 20.42
N LEU A 325 10.81 1.39 21.42
CA LEU A 325 10.20 2.72 21.45
C LEU A 325 11.21 3.85 21.63
N GLY A 326 12.49 3.56 21.90
CA GLY A 326 13.48 4.58 22.20
C GLY A 326 13.07 5.47 23.37
N ASN A 327 13.08 6.78 23.15
CA ASN A 327 12.72 7.79 24.16
C ASN A 327 11.33 8.39 23.91
N PHE A 328 10.48 7.73 23.10
CA PHE A 328 9.12 8.21 22.88
C PHE A 328 8.25 7.92 24.11
N THR A 329 7.46 8.89 24.52
CA THR A 329 6.43 8.69 25.55
C THR A 329 5.26 7.94 24.91
N VAL A 330 4.90 6.79 25.49
CA VAL A 330 3.71 6.00 25.11
C VAL A 330 2.50 6.50 25.86
#